data_AF-T0Z4G7-F1
#
_entry.id   AF-T0Z4G7-F1
#
_cell.length_a   1.000
_cell.length_b   1.000
_cell.length_c   1.000
_cell.angle_alpha   90.00
_cell.angle_beta   90.00
_cell.angle_gamma   90.00
#
_symmetry.space_group_name_H-M   'P 1'
#
loop_
_entity.id
_entity.type
_entity.pdbx_description
1 polymer ?
#
loop_
_entity_poly.entity_id
_entity_poly.type
_entity_poly.pdbx_seq_one_letter_code
_entity_poly.pdbx_strand_id
1 'polypeptide(L)'
;MDSSAVVAMMAELSTEPVNTCSIAFQDPRFNEAPYAAQVAQQYHTRHQVSEVDPNDFSLVDQLAALYDEPYADSSALPTYRVCELARRSVTVALSGDGGDENLAGYRRYRFHMAEEKMRALLPLGLRRPLFGTLGTLYPKADWAPRMFRA
;
A
#
# COMPACT_ATOMS: atom_id res chain seq x y z
N MET A 1 -2.95 2.59 8.34
CA MET A 1 -2.61 3.64 9.33
C MET A 1 -3.10 4.99 8.85
N ASP A 2 -2.73 5.43 7.65
CA ASP A 2 -3.09 6.75 7.11
C ASP A 2 -4.60 6.95 7.00
N SER A 3 -5.30 5.96 6.43
CA SER A 3 -6.76 5.94 6.37
C SER A 3 -7.42 5.95 7.76
N SER A 4 -6.80 5.30 8.75
CA SER A 4 -7.29 5.29 10.13
C SER A 4 -7.21 6.67 10.78
N ALA A 5 -6.15 7.44 10.49
CA ALA A 5 -6.03 8.81 10.95
C ALA A 5 -7.09 9.72 10.32
N VAL A 6 -7.38 9.55 9.03
CA VAL A 6 -8.47 10.27 8.35
C VAL A 6 -9.82 9.96 9.01
N VAL A 7 -10.12 8.68 9.24
CA VAL A 7 -11.37 8.27 9.90
C VAL A 7 -11.48 8.85 11.31
N ALA A 8 -10.39 8.83 12.09
CA ALA A 8 -10.37 9.41 13.43
C ALA A 8 -10.74 10.90 13.40
N MET A 9 -10.09 11.68 12.54
CA MET A 9 -10.37 13.12 12.39
C MET A 9 -11.81 13.38 11.91
N MET A 10 -12.30 12.60 10.95
CA MET A 10 -13.68 12.72 10.48
C MET A 10 -14.69 12.41 11.59
N ALA A 11 -14.42 11.40 12.42
CA ALA A 11 -15.30 11.01 13.52
C ALA A 11 -15.34 12.07 14.63
N GLU A 12 -14.21 12.72 14.94
CA GLU A 12 -14.16 13.81 15.92
C GLU A 12 -14.90 15.07 15.47
N LEU A 13 -14.92 15.34 14.17
CA LEU A 13 -15.57 16.51 13.58
C LEU A 13 -17.05 16.29 13.22
N SER A 14 -17.52 15.05 13.24
CA SER A 14 -18.88 14.69 12.86
C SER A 14 -19.75 14.39 14.07
N THR A 15 -20.98 14.91 14.08
CA THR A 15 -22.01 14.56 15.07
C THR A 15 -22.74 13.25 14.74
N GLU A 16 -22.65 12.79 13.49
CA GLU A 16 -23.21 11.52 13.04
C GLU A 16 -22.11 10.47 12.77
N PRO A 17 -22.44 9.16 12.87
CA PRO A 17 -21.54 8.09 12.47
C PRO A 17 -21.03 8.26 11.03
N VAL A 18 -19.71 8.37 10.86
CA VAL A 18 -19.06 8.46 9.55
C VAL A 18 -19.27 7.15 8.78
N ASN A 19 -19.53 7.24 7.47
CA ASN A 19 -19.58 6.06 6.60
C ASN A 19 -18.15 5.65 6.24
N THR A 20 -17.79 4.41 6.48
CA THR A 20 -16.45 3.88 6.15
C THR A 20 -16.61 2.62 5.31
N CYS A 21 -15.74 2.43 4.31
CA CYS A 21 -15.77 1.29 3.41
C CYS A 21 -14.40 0.61 3.40
N SER A 22 -14.37 -0.72 3.37
CA SER A 22 -13.14 -1.49 3.17
C SER A 22 -13.37 -2.70 2.28
N ILE A 23 -12.30 -3.21 1.69
CA ILE A 23 -12.29 -4.46 0.93
C ILE A 23 -11.55 -5.51 1.73
N ALA A 24 -12.15 -6.70 1.83
CA ALA A 24 -11.57 -7.87 2.44
C ALA A 24 -11.06 -8.84 1.38
N PHE A 25 -9.98 -9.55 1.72
CA PHE A 25 -9.46 -10.65 0.91
C PHE A 25 -9.51 -11.95 1.70
N GLN A 26 -9.66 -13.08 1.00
CA GLN A 26 -9.63 -14.40 1.62
C GLN A 26 -8.26 -14.76 2.18
N ASP A 27 -7.18 -14.33 1.51
CA ASP A 27 -5.82 -14.58 1.97
C ASP A 27 -5.49 -13.68 3.18
N PRO A 28 -5.25 -14.25 4.37
CA PRO A 28 -4.97 -13.46 5.58
C PRO A 28 -3.74 -12.55 5.46
N ARG A 29 -2.80 -12.83 4.54
CA ARG A 29 -1.60 -12.02 4.33
C ARG A 29 -1.89 -10.65 3.74
N PHE A 30 -3.01 -10.53 3.03
CA PHE A 30 -3.41 -9.29 2.35
C PHE A 30 -4.71 -8.72 2.93
N ASN A 31 -5.30 -9.40 3.93
CA ASN A 31 -6.58 -9.01 4.50
C ASN A 31 -6.40 -8.01 5.65
N GLU A 32 -6.70 -6.75 5.38
CA GLU A 32 -6.69 -5.68 6.39
C GLU A 32 -8.05 -5.46 7.06
N ALA A 33 -9.09 -6.19 6.67
CA ALA A 33 -10.44 -6.05 7.21
C ALA A 33 -10.51 -6.15 8.75
N PRO A 34 -9.73 -7.01 9.44
CA PRO A 34 -9.72 -7.03 10.90
C PRO A 34 -9.26 -5.70 11.51
N TYR A 35 -8.27 -5.04 10.92
CA TYR A 35 -7.79 -3.73 11.37
C TYR A 35 -8.81 -2.63 11.08
N ALA A 36 -9.44 -2.66 9.90
CA ALA A 36 -10.52 -1.74 9.55
C ALA A 36 -11.70 -1.87 10.52
N ALA A 37 -12.07 -3.09 10.91
CA ALA A 37 -13.12 -3.36 11.89
C ALA A 37 -12.79 -2.81 13.28
N GLN A 38 -11.53 -2.91 13.74
CA GLN A 38 -11.10 -2.31 15.00
C GLN A 38 -11.28 -0.79 15.01
N VAL A 39 -10.85 -0.12 13.94
CA VAL A 39 -11.00 1.34 13.80
C VAL A 39 -12.49 1.71 13.74
N ALA A 40 -13.28 0.96 12.97
CA ALA A 40 -14.71 1.19 12.85
C ALA A 40 -15.44 1.05 14.19
N GLN A 41 -15.06 0.07 15.01
CA GLN A 41 -15.59 -0.14 16.35
C GLN A 41 -15.17 0.99 17.31
N GLN A 42 -13.90 1.40 17.27
CA GLN A 42 -13.35 2.45 18.11
C GLN A 42 -14.04 3.80 17.88
N TYR A 43 -14.34 4.15 16.63
CA TYR A 43 -14.95 5.42 16.25
C TYR A 43 -16.46 5.31 15.91
N HIS A 44 -17.08 4.18 16.22
CA HIS A 44 -18.52 3.92 16.01
C HIS A 44 -19.04 4.27 14.60
N THR A 45 -18.26 3.94 13.57
CA THR A 45 -18.57 4.26 12.17
C THR A 45 -19.61 3.32 11.56
N ARG A 46 -20.35 3.78 10.54
CA ARG A 46 -21.18 2.92 9.68
C ARG A 46 -20.28 2.20 8.67
N HIS A 47 -19.68 1.11 9.13
CA HIS A 47 -18.68 0.37 8.36
C HIS A 47 -19.31 -0.64 7.39
N GLN A 48 -18.90 -0.58 6.13
CA GLN A 48 -19.24 -1.53 5.08
C GLN A 48 -17.99 -2.26 4.63
N VAL A 49 -18.09 -3.58 4.51
CA VAL A 49 -17.00 -4.43 4.03
C VAL A 49 -17.52 -5.27 2.89
N SER A 50 -16.77 -5.33 1.79
CA SER A 50 -17.02 -6.30 0.71
C SER A 50 -15.81 -7.19 0.54
N GLU A 51 -16.05 -8.49 0.42
CA GLU A 51 -15.01 -9.43 0.04
C GLU A 51 -14.82 -9.38 -1.48
N VAL A 52 -13.57 -9.48 -1.92
CA VAL A 52 -13.20 -9.57 -3.34
C VAL A 52 -12.37 -10.82 -3.57
N ASP A 53 -12.75 -11.60 -4.59
CA ASP A 53 -11.95 -12.70 -5.08
C ASP A 53 -10.83 -12.15 -5.98
N PRO A 54 -9.54 -12.37 -5.65
CA PRO A 54 -8.43 -11.94 -6.48
C PRO A 54 -8.38 -12.64 -7.86
N ASN A 55 -9.13 -13.73 -8.05
CA ASN A 55 -9.24 -14.45 -9.33
C ASN A 55 -10.45 -14.00 -10.17
N ASP A 56 -11.17 -12.97 -9.75
CA ASP A 56 -12.25 -12.38 -10.55
C ASP A 56 -11.68 -11.49 -11.67
N PHE A 57 -11.42 -12.12 -12.82
CA PHE A 57 -10.92 -11.43 -14.01
C PHE A 57 -12.01 -10.76 -14.85
N SER A 58 -13.28 -10.82 -14.44
CA SER A 58 -14.40 -10.26 -15.21
C SER A 58 -14.30 -8.74 -15.41
N LEU A 59 -13.55 -8.06 -14.53
CA LEU A 59 -13.36 -6.61 -14.56
C LEU A 59 -12.16 -6.15 -15.38
N VAL A 60 -11.31 -7.04 -15.90
CA VAL A 60 -10.04 -6.64 -16.55
C VAL A 60 -10.29 -5.71 -17.75
N ASP A 61 -11.23 -6.06 -18.62
CA ASP A 61 -11.57 -5.23 -19.79
C ASP A 61 -12.13 -3.86 -19.38
N GLN A 62 -12.94 -3.82 -18.32
CA GLN A 62 -13.51 -2.59 -17.79
C GLN A 62 -12.43 -1.70 -17.17
N LEU A 63 -11.50 -2.28 -16.41
CA LEU A 63 -10.37 -1.54 -15.84
C LEU A 63 -9.47 -0.98 -16.95
N ALA A 64 -9.15 -1.77 -17.97
CA ALA A 64 -8.37 -1.29 -19.11
C ALA A 64 -9.05 -0.11 -19.81
N ALA A 65 -10.38 -0.13 -19.97
CA ALA A 65 -11.13 0.98 -20.52
C ALA A 65 -11.18 2.22 -19.60
N LEU A 66 -11.19 2.03 -18.27
CA LEU A 66 -11.21 3.14 -17.29
C LEU A 66 -9.86 3.86 -17.18
N TYR A 67 -8.76 3.09 -17.25
CA TYR A 67 -7.40 3.63 -17.17
C TYR A 67 -6.87 4.13 -18.52
N ASP A 68 -7.57 3.84 -19.63
CA ASP A 68 -7.18 4.17 -21.02
C ASP A 68 -5.84 3.53 -21.46
N GLU A 69 -5.33 2.58 -20.67
CA GLU A 69 -4.13 1.81 -20.92
C GLU A 69 -4.12 0.48 -20.14
N PRO A 70 -3.33 -0.52 -20.55
CA PRO A 70 -3.11 -1.71 -19.72
C PRO A 70 -2.37 -1.34 -18.43
N TYR A 71 -3.12 -1.15 -17.36
CA TYR A 71 -2.61 -0.77 -16.04
C TYR A 71 -2.40 -2.00 -15.16
N ALA A 72 -1.14 -2.43 -15.04
CA ALA A 72 -0.74 -3.64 -14.33
C ALA A 72 -0.40 -3.40 -12.85
N ASP A 73 -1.21 -2.62 -12.13
CA ASP A 73 -1.10 -2.47 -10.68
C ASP A 73 -2.02 -3.46 -9.96
N SER A 74 -1.46 -4.22 -9.03
CA SER A 74 -2.19 -5.10 -8.11
C SER A 74 -3.30 -4.40 -7.31
N SER A 75 -3.21 -3.08 -7.12
CA SER A 75 -4.19 -2.29 -6.37
C SER A 75 -5.39 -1.80 -7.22
N ALA A 76 -5.35 -1.95 -8.54
CA ALA A 76 -6.37 -1.40 -9.44
C ALA A 76 -7.75 -2.03 -9.21
N LEU A 77 -7.83 -3.37 -9.18
CA LEU A 77 -9.07 -4.11 -8.96
C LEU A 77 -9.68 -3.86 -7.57
N PRO A 78 -8.92 -3.97 -6.45
CA PRO A 78 -9.42 -3.61 -5.13
C PRO A 78 -9.90 -2.16 -5.02
N THR A 79 -9.17 -1.23 -5.61
CA THR A 79 -9.54 0.20 -5.61
C THR A 79 -10.84 0.44 -6.37
N TYR A 80 -11.02 -0.20 -7.51
CA TYR A 80 -12.29 -0.12 -8.24
C TYR A 80 -13.45 -0.68 -7.40
N ARG A 81 -13.27 -1.85 -6.77
CA ARG A 81 -14.30 -2.49 -5.93
C ARG A 81 -14.65 -1.65 -4.69
N VAL A 82 -13.68 -1.01 -4.04
CA VAL A 82 -13.98 -0.11 -2.91
C VAL A 82 -14.73 1.14 -3.36
N CYS A 83 -14.39 1.69 -4.53
CA CYS A 83 -15.12 2.80 -5.13
C CYS A 83 -16.56 2.40 -5.50
N GLU A 84 -16.76 1.21 -6.07
CA GLU A 84 -18.08 0.65 -6.36
C GLU A 84 -18.92 0.48 -5.09
N LEU A 85 -18.32 -0.01 -4.01
CA LEU A 85 -18.97 -0.13 -2.70
C LEU A 85 -19.35 1.25 -2.13
N ALA A 86 -18.38 2.18 -2.10
CA ALA A 86 -18.59 3.52 -1.59
C ALA A 86 -19.69 4.26 -2.37
N ARG A 87 -19.73 4.12 -3.70
CA ARG A 87 -20.71 4.79 -4.57
C ARG A 87 -22.16 4.43 -4.27
N ARG A 88 -22.42 3.28 -3.62
CA ARG A 88 -23.77 2.88 -3.19
C ARG A 88 -24.30 3.74 -2.04
N SER A 89 -23.40 4.32 -1.25
CA SER A 89 -23.74 4.98 0.02
C SER A 89 -23.33 6.45 0.06
N VAL A 90 -22.28 6.84 -0.66
CA VAL A 90 -21.70 8.19 -0.64
C VAL A 90 -21.35 8.68 -2.04
N THR A 91 -21.35 10.00 -2.21
CA THR A 91 -20.90 10.68 -3.43
C THR A 91 -19.45 11.15 -3.33
N VAL A 92 -18.94 11.37 -2.11
CA VAL A 92 -17.59 11.87 -1.83
C VAL A 92 -16.97 10.96 -0.76
N ALA A 93 -15.71 10.58 -0.98
CA ALA A 93 -14.92 9.79 -0.05
C ALA A 93 -13.54 10.42 0.14
N LEU A 94 -12.97 10.30 1.34
CA LEU A 94 -11.60 10.69 1.65
C LEU A 94 -10.75 9.42 1.76
N SER A 95 -9.61 9.39 1.08
CA SER A 95 -8.60 8.33 1.20
C SER A 95 -7.41 8.80 2.04
N GLY A 96 -6.66 7.85 2.59
CA GLY A 96 -5.37 8.11 3.23
C GLY A 96 -4.18 8.03 2.26
N ASP A 97 -4.43 8.22 0.96
CA ASP A 97 -3.39 8.09 -0.06
C ASP A 97 -2.38 9.24 0.03
N GLY A 98 -1.10 8.99 -0.28
CA GLY A 98 -0.03 10.00 -0.14
C GLY A 98 0.64 10.07 1.24
N GLY A 99 0.18 9.31 2.23
CA GLY A 99 0.76 9.32 3.59
C GLY A 99 2.21 8.80 3.60
N ASP A 100 2.45 7.69 2.92
CA ASP A 100 3.76 7.07 2.81
C ASP A 100 4.77 7.93 2.04
N GLU A 101 4.34 8.68 1.03
CA GLU A 101 5.20 9.60 0.27
C GLU A 101 5.63 10.79 1.11
N ASN A 102 4.68 11.40 1.83
CA ASN A 102 4.93 12.57 2.65
C ASN A 102 5.78 12.25 3.88
N LEU A 103 5.61 11.05 4.47
CA LEU A 103 6.27 10.64 5.71
C LEU A 103 7.38 9.62 5.50
N ALA A 104 7.75 9.33 4.25
CA ALA A 104 8.74 8.33 3.88
C ALA A 104 8.45 6.93 4.48
N GLY A 105 7.17 6.54 4.52
CA GLY A 105 6.68 5.30 5.11
C GLY A 105 7.06 4.06 4.32
N TYR A 106 7.33 4.19 3.02
CA TYR A 106 7.79 3.05 2.22
C TYR A 106 9.10 2.46 2.74
N ARG A 107 9.12 1.13 2.82
CA ARG A 107 10.30 0.34 3.25
C ARG A 107 11.56 0.66 2.43
N ARG A 108 11.40 1.09 1.16
CA ARG A 108 12.50 1.52 0.30
C ARG A 108 13.28 2.71 0.86
N TYR A 109 12.61 3.68 1.47
CA TYR A 109 13.28 4.82 2.10
C TYR A 109 14.15 4.38 3.27
N ARG A 110 13.65 3.43 4.08
CA ARG A 110 14.43 2.86 5.19
C ARG A 110 15.69 2.15 4.70
N PHE A 111 15.60 1.40 3.61
CA PHE A 111 16.78 0.75 3.01
C PHE A 111 17.76 1.77 2.46
N HIS A 112 17.27 2.78 1.76
CA HIS A 112 18.12 3.85 1.24
C HIS A 112 18.87 4.57 2.37
N MET A 113 18.20 4.91 3.47
CA MET A 113 18.82 5.53 4.64
C MET A 113 19.86 4.61 5.32
N ALA A 114 19.59 3.31 5.39
CA ALA A 114 20.55 2.35 5.94
C ALA A 114 21.78 2.21 5.04
N GLU A 115 21.57 2.16 3.72
CA GLU A 115 22.63 2.13 2.72
C GLU A 115 23.50 3.38 2.79
N GLU A 116 22.88 4.57 2.83
CA GLU A 116 23.58 5.84 2.95
C GLU A 116 24.39 5.93 4.24
N LYS A 117 23.87 5.44 5.38
CA LYS A 117 24.64 5.35 6.63
C LYS A 117 25.85 4.44 6.48
N MET A 118 25.70 3.26 5.88
CA MET A 118 26.82 2.34 5.62
C MET A 118 27.86 2.97 4.68
N ARG A 119 27.39 3.68 3.64
CA ARG A 119 28.25 4.39 2.68
C ARG A 119 28.99 5.57 3.31
N ALA A 120 28.36 6.28 4.24
CA ALA A 120 28.96 7.42 4.95
C ALA A 120 30.00 6.97 5.99
N LEU A 121 29.83 5.78 6.59
CA LEU A 121 30.79 5.19 7.52
C LEU A 121 32.05 4.65 6.82
N LEU A 122 31.97 4.33 5.52
CA LEU A 122 33.09 3.80 4.73
C LEU A 122 33.78 4.92 3.95
N PRO A 123 35.01 5.33 4.31
CA PRO A 123 35.73 6.37 3.58
C PRO A 123 35.95 5.99 2.11
N LEU A 124 35.88 6.99 1.23
CA LEU A 124 35.91 6.83 -0.24
C LEU A 124 37.07 5.97 -0.76
N GLY A 125 38.22 6.00 -0.08
CA GLY A 125 39.41 5.21 -0.42
C GLY A 125 39.23 3.70 -0.26
N LEU A 126 38.43 3.25 0.71
CA LEU A 126 38.12 1.82 0.92
C LEU A 126 36.93 1.38 0.06
N ARG A 127 35.97 2.29 -0.15
CA ARG A 127 34.70 2.03 -0.85
C ARG A 127 34.90 1.62 -2.31
N ARG A 128 35.78 2.31 -3.04
CA ARG A 128 36.01 2.06 -4.48
C ARG A 128 36.51 0.64 -4.79
N PRO A 129 37.56 0.11 -4.15
CA PRO A 129 38.01 -1.25 -4.41
C PRO A 129 37.02 -2.29 -3.88
N LEU A 130 36.41 -2.11 -2.70
CA LEU A 130 35.47 -3.09 -2.12
C LEU A 130 34.19 -3.27 -2.93
N PHE A 131 33.46 -2.19 -3.22
CA PHE A 131 32.23 -2.30 -4.02
C PHE A 131 32.52 -2.54 -5.50
N GLY A 132 33.68 -2.09 -5.99
CA GLY A 132 34.14 -2.39 -7.35
C GLY A 132 34.40 -3.88 -7.57
N THR A 133 35.12 -4.54 -6.64
CA THR A 133 35.40 -5.98 -6.71
C THR A 133 34.16 -6.81 -6.37
N LEU A 134 33.37 -6.42 -5.37
CA LEU A 134 32.09 -7.07 -5.08
C LEU A 134 31.11 -6.94 -6.24
N GLY A 135 31.06 -5.81 -6.92
CA GLY A 135 30.23 -5.64 -8.13
C GLY A 135 30.69 -6.48 -9.32
N THR A 136 31.99 -6.79 -9.41
CA THR A 136 32.53 -7.71 -10.44
C THR A 136 32.37 -9.18 -10.08
N LEU A 137 32.47 -9.52 -8.79
CA LEU A 137 32.25 -10.87 -8.27
C LEU A 137 30.76 -11.23 -8.08
N TYR A 138 29.88 -10.24 -7.99
CA TYR A 138 28.45 -10.42 -7.73
C TYR A 138 27.59 -9.88 -8.89
N PRO A 139 27.71 -10.44 -10.11
CA PRO A 139 26.77 -10.14 -11.17
C PRO A 139 25.39 -10.67 -10.76
N LYS A 140 24.37 -9.81 -10.85
CA LYS A 140 22.94 -10.07 -10.62
C LYS A 140 22.60 -11.42 -9.99
N ALA A 141 22.37 -11.42 -8.68
CA ALA A 141 21.94 -12.59 -7.92
C ALA A 141 20.47 -12.94 -8.18
N ASP A 142 20.11 -13.13 -9.45
CA ASP A 142 18.77 -13.52 -9.91
C ASP A 142 18.38 -14.91 -9.35
N TRP A 143 19.35 -15.67 -8.82
CA TRP A 143 19.17 -16.97 -8.17
C TRP A 143 18.96 -16.89 -6.64
N ALA A 144 19.29 -15.77 -5.97
CA ALA A 144 19.24 -15.66 -4.51
C ALA A 144 17.80 -15.50 -3.96
N PRO A 145 17.52 -15.81 -2.67
CA PRO A 145 16.19 -15.62 -2.06
C PRO A 145 15.68 -14.17 -2.22
N ARG A 146 14.36 -13.98 -2.29
CA ARG A 146 13.69 -12.70 -2.60
C ARG A 146 14.10 -11.50 -1.71
N MET A 147 14.68 -11.76 -0.54
CA MET A 147 15.26 -10.75 0.37
C MET A 147 16.61 -10.17 -0.08
N PHE A 148 17.29 -10.81 -1.04
CA PHE A 148 18.58 -10.40 -1.60
C PHE A 148 18.49 -9.96 -3.08
N ARG A 149 17.32 -10.11 -3.71
CA ARG A 149 17.02 -9.54 -5.02
C ARG A 149 16.53 -8.11 -4.81
N ALA A 150 17.32 -7.14 -5.25
CA ALA A 150 16.93 -5.72 -5.29
C ALA A 150 16.12 -5.42 -6.56
#